data_AF-A0A0K0X140-F1
#
_entry.id   AF-A0A0K0X140-F1
#
_cell.length_a   1.000
_cell.length_b   1.000
_cell.length_c   1.000
_cell.angle_alpha   90.00
_cell.angle_beta   90.00
_cell.angle_gamma   90.00
#
_symmetry.space_group_name_H-M   'P 1'
#
loop_
_entity.id
_entity.type
_entity.pdbx_description
1 polymer ?
#
loop_
_entity_poly.entity_id
_entity_poly.type
_entity_poly.pdbx_seq_one_letter_code
_entity_poly.pdbx_strand_id
1 'polypeptide(L)'
;MFRRSNEFRRGVIVNEVADAVRITAADLADAQRRSARQRAASPTTPVLLDIEVLIDRDTRSAFDALAEVPSGSGLRYVGTPRGLAGLIADVQRLGIADGVVLKPLTESPVADLMLEELVPGLAAR
;
A
#
# COMPACT_ATOMS: atom_id res chain seq x y z
N MET A 1 -23.26 29.07 16.91
CA MET A 1 -22.65 28.50 18.14
C MET A 1 -22.29 27.05 17.86
N PHE A 2 -21.05 26.77 17.46
CA PHE A 2 -20.51 25.40 17.43
C PHE A 2 -19.01 25.50 17.69
N ARG A 3 -18.63 25.14 18.92
CA ARG A 3 -17.26 25.17 19.42
C ARG A 3 -16.68 23.78 19.16
N ARG A 4 -15.81 23.61 18.16
CA ARG A 4 -15.05 22.36 17.97
C ARG A 4 -13.76 22.45 18.76
N SER A 5 -13.78 21.84 19.95
CA SER A 5 -12.59 21.58 20.75
C SER A 5 -11.72 20.55 20.04
N ASN A 6 -10.46 20.92 19.80
CA ASN A 6 -9.44 20.07 19.20
C ASN A 6 -8.66 19.44 20.36
N GLU A 7 -8.91 18.17 20.68
CA GLU A 7 -8.17 17.46 21.71
C GLU A 7 -6.99 16.72 21.08
N PHE A 8 -5.81 17.30 21.26
CA PHE A 8 -4.52 16.73 20.91
C PHE A 8 -4.23 15.50 21.78
N ARG A 9 -4.28 14.30 21.18
CA ARG A 9 -3.64 13.10 21.75
C ARG A 9 -2.84 12.35 20.68
N ARG A 10 -1.51 12.45 20.83
CA ARG A 10 -0.45 11.63 20.23
C ARG A 10 -0.68 11.11 18.80
N GLY A 11 -0.08 11.81 17.84
CA GLY A 11 0.72 11.19 16.78
C GLY A 11 0.03 10.18 15.87
N VAL A 12 -1.13 10.49 15.30
CA VAL A 12 -1.57 9.92 14.02
C VAL A 12 -2.36 11.02 13.29
N ILE A 13 -1.93 11.41 12.09
CA ILE A 13 -2.75 12.25 11.21
C ILE A 13 -3.88 11.35 10.68
N VAL A 14 -5.07 11.41 11.30
CA VAL A 14 -6.27 10.72 10.82
C VAL A 14 -7.33 11.77 10.53
N ASN A 15 -7.14 12.63 9.52
CA ASN A 15 -8.26 13.50 9.12
C ASN A 15 -8.24 14.11 7.71
N GLU A 16 -7.88 13.33 6.68
CA GLU A 16 -8.30 13.63 5.28
C GLU A 16 -8.68 12.38 4.46
N VAL A 17 -8.38 11.16 4.93
CA VAL A 17 -8.65 9.88 4.23
C VAL A 17 -10.03 9.29 4.58
N ALA A 18 -10.89 10.04 5.27
CA ALA A 18 -12.16 9.53 5.81
C ALA A 18 -13.16 9.05 4.73
N ASP A 19 -12.98 9.46 3.47
CA ASP A 19 -13.84 9.11 2.33
C ASP A 19 -13.15 8.25 1.25
N ALA A 20 -11.95 7.71 1.49
CA ALA A 20 -11.32 6.82 0.52
C ALA A 20 -11.88 5.40 0.60
N VAL A 21 -12.09 4.77 -0.55
CA VAL A 21 -12.52 3.37 -0.64
C VAL A 21 -11.32 2.46 -0.79
N ARG A 22 -11.24 1.45 0.08
CA ARG A 22 -10.20 0.43 0.02
C ARG A 22 -10.65 -0.75 -0.84
N ILE A 23 -9.78 -1.22 -1.71
CA ILE A 23 -9.99 -2.43 -2.51
C ILE A 23 -8.89 -3.46 -2.22
N THR A 24 -9.29 -4.72 -2.17
CA THR A 24 -8.40 -5.87 -2.28
C THR A 24 -8.54 -6.45 -3.68
N ALA A 25 -7.48 -7.08 -4.19
CA ALA A 25 -7.45 -7.72 -5.50
C ALA A 25 -6.56 -8.95 -5.47
N ALA A 26 -6.78 -9.91 -6.36
CA ALA A 26 -5.90 -11.07 -6.50
C ALA A 26 -4.60 -10.75 -7.26
N ASP A 27 -4.69 -9.83 -8.22
CA ASP A 27 -3.59 -9.37 -9.05
C ASP A 27 -3.85 -7.93 -9.55
N LEU A 28 -2.91 -7.35 -10.31
CA LEU A 28 -3.05 -5.98 -10.84
C LEU A 28 -4.17 -5.83 -11.87
N ALA A 29 -4.47 -6.87 -12.65
CA ALA A 29 -5.56 -6.82 -13.62
C ALA A 29 -6.91 -6.80 -12.90
N ASP A 30 -7.06 -7.60 -11.85
CA ASP A 30 -8.22 -7.58 -10.98
C ASP A 30 -8.35 -6.24 -10.23
N ALA A 31 -7.23 -5.67 -9.76
CA ALA A 31 -7.20 -4.36 -9.14
C ALA A 31 -7.71 -3.27 -10.09
N GLN A 32 -7.22 -3.26 -11.34
CA GLN A 32 -7.65 -2.31 -12.36
C GLN A 32 -9.15 -2.43 -12.65
N ARG A 33 -9.67 -3.65 -12.79
CA ARG A 33 -11.11 -3.88 -13.02
C ARG A 33 -11.97 -3.39 -11.85
N ARG A 34 -11.57 -3.68 -10.61
CA ARG A 34 -12.30 -3.26 -9.40
C ARG A 34 -12.28 -1.74 -9.26
N SER A 35 -11.12 -1.14 -9.47
CA SER A 35 -10.95 0.31 -9.43
C SER A 35 -11.80 1.02 -10.49
N ALA A 36 -11.82 0.53 -11.72
CA ALA A 36 -12.67 1.07 -12.79
C ALA A 36 -14.16 1.01 -12.44
N ARG A 37 -14.62 -0.11 -11.85
CA ARG A 37 -16.01 -0.25 -11.38
C ARG A 37 -16.32 0.76 -10.28
N GLN A 38 -15.42 0.91 -9.32
CA GLN A 38 -15.59 1.84 -8.21
C GLN A 38 -15.66 3.29 -8.68
N ARG A 39 -14.79 3.68 -9.61
CA ARG A 39 -14.79 5.03 -10.20
C ARG A 39 -16.02 5.28 -11.09
N ALA A 40 -16.54 4.26 -11.76
CA ALA A 40 -17.80 4.40 -12.49
C ALA A 40 -18.99 4.69 -11.56
N ALA A 41 -18.99 4.10 -10.36
CA ALA A 41 -20.03 4.32 -9.35
C ALA A 41 -19.82 5.61 -8.54
N SER A 42 -18.57 6.00 -8.28
CA SER A 42 -18.24 7.18 -7.47
C SER A 42 -16.94 7.82 -7.99
N PRO A 43 -17.03 8.69 -9.03
CA PRO A 43 -15.86 9.20 -9.74
C PRO A 43 -14.90 10.05 -8.90
N THR A 44 -15.39 10.66 -7.82
CA THR A 44 -14.62 11.56 -6.95
C THR A 44 -14.06 10.87 -5.71
N THR A 45 -14.40 9.61 -5.46
CA THR A 45 -13.96 8.84 -4.29
C THR A 45 -12.59 8.24 -4.55
N PRO A 46 -11.54 8.61 -3.79
CA PRO A 46 -10.20 8.04 -3.96
C PRO A 46 -10.19 6.54 -3.69
N VAL A 47 -9.50 5.77 -4.54
CA VAL A 47 -9.33 4.32 -4.43
C VAL A 47 -7.96 3.99 -3.87
N LEU A 48 -7.93 3.24 -2.77
CA LEU A 48 -6.70 2.72 -2.16
C LEU A 48 -6.60 1.21 -2.37
N LEU A 49 -5.47 0.75 -2.93
CA LEU A 49 -5.21 -0.66 -3.16
C LEU A 49 -4.43 -1.28 -2.00
N ASP A 50 -4.99 -2.32 -1.39
CA ASP A 50 -4.28 -3.11 -0.39
C ASP A 50 -3.24 -4.03 -1.06
N ILE A 51 -1.99 -3.98 -0.58
CA ILE A 51 -0.89 -4.83 -1.05
C ILE A 51 -0.23 -5.49 0.15
N GLU A 52 -0.20 -6.83 0.15
CA GLU A 52 0.60 -7.60 1.09
C GLU A 52 2.08 -7.47 0.71
N VAL A 53 2.95 -7.16 1.67
CA VAL A 53 4.36 -6.93 1.39
C VAL A 53 5.26 -7.76 2.28
N LEU A 54 6.28 -8.33 1.65
CA LEU A 54 7.44 -8.91 2.31
C LEU A 54 8.68 -8.38 1.58
N ILE A 55 9.45 -7.55 2.28
CA ILE A 55 10.64 -6.91 1.71
C ILE A 55 11.87 -7.28 2.50
N ASP A 56 12.99 -7.39 1.80
CA ASP A 56 14.33 -7.52 2.37
C ASP A 56 15.32 -6.72 1.50
N ARG A 57 16.58 -6.61 1.92
CA ARG A 57 17.65 -5.87 1.22
C ARG A 57 17.96 -6.44 -0.15
N ASP A 58 17.74 -7.75 -0.33
CA ASP A 58 17.83 -8.41 -1.63
C ASP A 58 16.66 -9.37 -1.88
N THR A 59 16.43 -9.63 -3.17
CA THR A 59 15.32 -10.45 -3.62
C THR A 59 15.39 -11.87 -3.07
N ARG A 60 16.58 -12.46 -2.95
CA ARG A 60 16.72 -13.86 -2.55
C ARG A 60 16.29 -14.03 -1.10
N SER A 61 16.77 -13.17 -0.20
CA SER A 61 16.35 -13.18 1.20
C SER A 61 14.85 -12.97 1.38
N ALA A 62 14.23 -12.10 0.59
CA ALA A 62 12.78 -11.91 0.63
C ALA A 62 12.01 -13.19 0.23
N PHE A 63 12.46 -13.90 -0.82
CA PHE A 63 11.83 -15.16 -1.22
C PHE A 63 12.11 -16.31 -0.24
N ASP A 64 13.30 -16.35 0.37
CA ASP A 64 13.61 -17.33 1.41
C ASP A 64 12.68 -17.13 2.63
N ALA A 65 12.44 -15.89 3.05
CA ALA A 65 11.49 -15.58 4.12
C ALA A 65 10.02 -15.85 3.75
N LEU A 66 9.66 -15.79 2.45
CA LEU A 66 8.32 -16.13 1.97
C LEU A 66 7.99 -17.62 2.16
N ALA A 67 8.98 -18.51 2.16
CA ALA A 67 8.77 -19.95 2.26
C ALA A 67 8.00 -20.36 3.53
N GLU A 68 8.16 -19.59 4.60
CA GLU A 68 7.49 -19.80 5.90
C GLU A 68 6.11 -19.11 5.99
N VAL A 69 5.71 -18.35 4.96
CA VAL A 69 4.46 -17.58 4.95
C VAL A 69 3.39 -18.31 4.15
N PRO A 70 2.20 -18.56 4.73
CA PRO A 70 1.10 -19.17 4.01
C PRO A 70 0.71 -18.41 2.73
N SER A 71 0.27 -19.16 1.72
CA SER A 71 -0.33 -18.59 0.51
C SER A 71 -1.56 -17.75 0.88
N GLY A 72 -1.61 -16.52 0.35
CA GLY A 72 -2.75 -15.61 0.47
C GLY A 72 -3.53 -15.51 -0.84
N SER A 73 -4.71 -14.92 -0.78
CA SER A 73 -5.55 -14.62 -1.96
C SER A 73 -5.43 -13.16 -2.42
N GLY A 74 -4.67 -12.34 -1.70
CA GLY A 74 -4.45 -10.93 -2.02
C GLY A 74 -3.22 -10.69 -2.87
N LEU A 75 -3.19 -9.52 -3.52
CA LEU A 75 -2.05 -9.02 -4.26
C LEU A 75 -0.85 -8.88 -3.31
N ARG A 76 0.20 -9.62 -3.63
CA ARG A 76 1.41 -9.74 -2.82
C ARG A 76 2.64 -9.27 -3.58
N TYR A 77 3.45 -8.44 -2.94
CA TYR A 77 4.78 -8.07 -3.39
C TYR A 77 5.84 -8.73 -2.51
N VAL A 78 6.80 -9.38 -3.15
CA VAL A 78 7.97 -10.00 -2.51
C VAL A 78 9.22 -9.53 -3.23
N GLY A 79 10.15 -8.91 -2.52
CA GLY A 79 11.37 -8.38 -3.14
C GLY A 79 12.03 -7.30 -2.31
N THR A 80 12.45 -6.22 -2.98
CA THR A 80 13.25 -5.15 -2.34
C THR A 80 12.44 -3.87 -2.15
N PRO A 81 12.82 -2.98 -1.21
CA PRO A 81 12.21 -1.66 -1.07
C PRO A 81 12.20 -0.86 -2.38
N ARG A 82 13.30 -0.91 -3.15
CA ARG A 82 13.40 -0.25 -4.46
C ARG A 82 12.40 -0.81 -5.47
N GLY A 83 12.24 -2.13 -5.53
CA GLY A 83 11.27 -2.75 -6.44
C GLY A 83 9.83 -2.45 -6.03
N LEU A 84 9.54 -2.41 -4.73
CA LEU A 84 8.24 -1.99 -4.21
C LEU A 84 7.91 -0.54 -4.59
N ALA A 85 8.87 0.39 -4.45
CA ALA A 85 8.70 1.77 -4.88
C ALA A 85 8.36 1.86 -6.39
N GLY A 86 9.00 1.03 -7.22
CA GLY A 86 8.69 0.93 -8.64
C GLY A 86 7.26 0.46 -8.90
N LEU A 87 6.82 -0.60 -8.22
CA LEU A 87 5.44 -1.09 -8.30
C LEU A 87 4.42 -0.02 -7.90
N ILE A 88 4.68 0.73 -6.83
CA ILE A 88 3.80 1.81 -6.36
C ILE A 88 3.70 2.91 -7.42
N ALA A 89 4.83 3.31 -8.01
CA ALA A 89 4.86 4.29 -9.09
C ALA A 89 4.08 3.81 -10.32
N ASP A 90 4.18 2.53 -10.68
CA ASP A 90 3.43 1.93 -11.79
C ASP A 90 1.92 1.90 -11.50
N VAL A 91 1.52 1.53 -10.28
CA VAL A 91 0.11 1.56 -9.85
C VAL A 91 -0.49 2.96 -10.01
N GLN A 92 0.25 4.00 -9.64
CA GLN A 92 -0.17 5.39 -9.79
C GLN A 92 -0.17 5.82 -11.26
N ARG A 93 0.92 5.57 -12.00
CA ARG A 93 1.08 5.97 -13.40
C ARG A 93 0.05 5.35 -14.32
N LEU A 94 -0.31 4.09 -14.07
CA LEU A 94 -1.33 3.36 -14.82
C LEU A 94 -2.75 3.69 -14.35
N GLY A 95 -2.91 4.56 -13.35
CA GLY A 95 -4.22 4.92 -12.79
C GLY A 95 -4.95 3.75 -12.15
N ILE A 96 -4.23 2.72 -11.68
CA ILE A 96 -4.85 1.54 -11.05
C ILE A 96 -5.47 1.95 -9.72
N ALA A 97 -4.77 2.74 -8.91
CA ALA A 97 -5.27 3.26 -7.64
C ALA A 97 -4.67 4.65 -7.37
N ASP A 98 -5.37 5.44 -6.55
CA ASP A 98 -4.93 6.78 -6.14
C ASP A 98 -3.91 6.70 -5.01
N GLY A 99 -3.86 5.57 -4.31
CA GLY A 99 -2.83 5.24 -3.33
C GLY A 99 -2.79 3.74 -3.04
N VAL A 100 -1.84 3.35 -2.20
CA VAL A 100 -1.69 1.96 -1.74
C VAL A 100 -1.70 1.89 -0.22
N VAL A 101 -2.20 0.79 0.32
CA VAL A 101 -2.05 0.43 1.73
C VAL A 101 -1.16 -0.80 1.80
N LEU A 102 0.01 -0.64 2.38
CA LEU A 102 0.99 -1.71 2.52
C LEU A 102 0.69 -2.51 3.80
N LYS A 103 0.55 -3.83 3.66
CA LYS A 103 0.27 -4.76 4.76
C LYS A 103 1.46 -5.70 4.92
N PRO A 104 2.33 -5.51 5.93
CA PRO A 104 3.42 -6.45 6.19
C PRO A 104 2.88 -7.86 6.44
N LEU A 105 3.48 -8.86 5.80
CA LEU A 105 3.08 -10.27 5.94
C LEU A 105 3.59 -10.95 7.20
N THR A 106 4.63 -10.40 7.81
CA THR A 106 5.26 -10.92 9.03
C THR A 106 5.66 -9.77 9.94
N GLU A 107 5.98 -10.05 11.20
CA GLU A 107 6.65 -9.09 12.10
C GLU A 107 8.15 -8.91 11.77
N SER A 108 8.55 -9.20 10.53
CA SER A 108 9.90 -8.93 10.03
C SER A 108 10.23 -7.43 10.17
N PRO A 109 11.52 -7.03 10.25
CA PRO A 109 12.00 -5.62 10.22
C PRO A 109 11.57 -4.80 8.98
N VAL A 110 10.56 -5.24 8.24
CA VAL A 110 9.82 -4.52 7.21
C VAL A 110 9.51 -3.09 7.63
N ALA A 111 9.13 -2.83 8.87
CA ALA A 111 8.84 -1.47 9.34
C ALA A 111 10.07 -0.55 9.28
N ASP A 112 11.24 -1.02 9.72
CA ASP A 112 12.48 -0.26 9.69
C ASP A 112 12.97 -0.07 8.24
N LEU A 113 12.94 -1.15 7.43
CA LEU A 113 13.27 -1.07 6.00
C LEU A 113 12.32 -0.17 5.21
N MET A 114 11.04 -0.13 5.58
CA MET A 114 10.07 0.80 4.99
C MET A 114 10.46 2.26 5.26
N LEU A 115 10.84 2.57 6.49
CA LEU A 115 11.20 3.93 6.88
C LEU A 115 12.55 4.36 6.31
N GLU A 116 13.54 3.47 6.34
CA GLU A 116 14.93 3.78 5.95
C GLU A 116 15.15 3.76 4.44
N GLU A 117 14.48 2.86 3.70
CA GLU A 117 14.79 2.64 2.28
C GLU A 117 13.61 2.94 1.34
N LEU A 118 12.38 2.53 1.71
CA LEU A 118 11.22 2.72 0.83
C LEU A 118 10.83 4.19 0.73
N VAL A 119 10.68 4.89 1.87
CA VAL A 119 10.22 6.29 1.90
C VAL A 119 11.14 7.22 1.10
N PRO A 120 12.48 7.19 1.26
CA PRO A 120 13.37 7.98 0.42
C PRO A 120 13.26 7.63 -1.07
N GLY A 121 13.04 6.35 -1.39
CA GLY A 121 12.85 5.88 -2.76
C GLY A 121 11.60 6.43 -3.44
N LEU A 122 10.54 6.72 -2.69
CA LEU A 122 9.31 7.35 -3.19
C LEU A 122 9.52 8.85 -3.47
N ALA A 123 10.31 9.55 -2.66
CA ALA A 123 10.57 10.98 -2.83
C ALA A 123 11.46 11.32 -4.04
N ALA A 124 12.26 10.35 -4.51
CA ALA A 124 13.21 10.51 -5.61
C ALA A 124 12.62 10.17 -7.00
N ARG A 125 11.31 9.95 -7.10
CA ARG A 125 10.62 9.45 -8.30
C ARG A 125 9.68 10.49 -8.89
#